data_AF-A0A933CZK6-F1
#
_entry.id   AF-A0A933CZK6-F1
#
_cell.length_a   1.000
_cell.length_b   1.000
_cell.length_c   1.000
_cell.angle_alpha   90.00
_cell.angle_beta   90.00
_cell.angle_gamma   90.00
#
_symmetry.space_group_name_H-M   'P 1'
#
loop_
_entity.id
_entity.type
_entity.pdbx_description
1 polymer ?
#
loop_
_entity_poly.entity_id
_entity_poly.type
_entity_poly.pdbx_seq_one_letter_code
_entity_poly.pdbx_strand_id
1 'polypeptide(L)' 'MLTKSRTHVRIPRREWERLRKNPQFNELVELLEDRADLETAKRVKGKDLSLNQYLAKRGIRSNH' A
#
# COMPACT_ATOMS: atom_id res chain seq x y z
N MET A 1 5.47 -19.64 -15.89
CA MET A 1 4.06 -19.24 -15.69
C MET A 1 3.95 -18.45 -14.40
N LEU A 2 3.32 -17.28 -14.42
CA LEU A 2 3.04 -16.52 -13.19
C LEU A 2 1.98 -17.29 -12.39
N THR A 3 2.27 -17.60 -11.13
CA THR A 3 1.35 -18.37 -10.28
C THR A 3 0.83 -17.45 -9.19
N LYS A 4 -0.43 -17.03 -9.30
CA LYS A 4 -1.10 -16.24 -8.26
C LYS A 4 -1.79 -17.18 -7.27
N SER A 5 -1.44 -17.07 -6.00
CA SER A 5 -2.19 -17.66 -4.89
C SER A 5 -2.95 -16.56 -4.16
N ARG A 6 -3.83 -16.94 -3.22
CA ARG A 6 -4.58 -15.97 -2.39
C ARG A 6 -3.67 -15.05 -1.57
N THR A 7 -2.48 -15.52 -1.19
CA THR A 7 -1.59 -14.80 -0.26
C THR A 7 -0.33 -14.29 -0.92
N HIS A 8 0.10 -14.87 -2.04
CA HIS A 8 1.35 -14.51 -2.71
C HIS A 8 1.27 -14.65 -4.23
N VAL A 9 2.02 -13.82 -4.93
CA VAL A 9 2.29 -13.96 -6.37
C VAL A 9 3.68 -14.54 -6.55
N ARG A 10 3.79 -15.68 -7.22
CA ARG A 10 5.07 -16.27 -7.61
C ARG A 10 5.39 -15.89 -9.04
N ILE A 11 6.48 -15.15 -9.21
CA ILE A 11 7.00 -14.75 -10.52
C ILE A 11 8.23 -15.63 -10.79
N PRO A 12 8.27 -16.38 -11.91
CA PRO A 12 9.48 -17.10 -12.31
C PRO A 12 10.66 -16.14 -12.43
N ARG A 13 11.85 -16.56 -11.99
CA ARG A 13 13.06 -15.73 -11.96
C ARG A 13 13.37 -15.06 -13.31
N ARG A 14 13.25 -15.81 -14.41
CA ARG A 14 13.47 -15.30 -15.77
C ARG A 14 12.51 -14.16 -16.15
N GLU A 15 11.26 -14.26 -15.72
CA GLU A 15 10.26 -13.21 -15.97
C GLU A 15 10.53 -11.99 -15.09
N TRP A 16 10.92 -12.20 -13.83
CA TRP A 16 11.32 -11.12 -12.94
C TRP A 16 12.51 -10.32 -13.48
N GLU A 17 13.55 -11.01 -13.96
CA GLU A 17 14.74 -10.38 -14.57
C GLU A 17 14.39 -9.61 -15.85
N ARG A 18 13.39 -10.08 -16.62
CA ARG A 18 12.87 -9.36 -17.79
C ARG A 18 12.10 -8.11 -17.38
N LEU A 19 11.23 -8.22 -16.38
CA LEU A 19 10.39 -7.12 -15.91
C LEU A 19 11.21 -5.99 -15.26
N ARG A 20 12.26 -6.31 -14.49
CA ARG A 20 13.18 -5.31 -13.89
C ARG A 20 13.89 -4.40 -14.88
N LYS A 21 13.98 -4.81 -16.16
CA LYS A 21 14.56 -3.98 -17.22
C LYS A 21 13.55 -2.98 -17.81
N ASN A 22 12.27 -3.10 -17.48
CA ASN A 22 11.23 -2.17 -17.89
C ASN A 22 11.11 -1.03 -16.85
N PRO A 23 11.37 0.24 -17.23
CA PRO A 23 11.24 1.38 -16.32
C PRO A 23 9.87 1.49 -15.63
N GLN A 24 8.78 1.25 -16.39
CA GLN A 24 7.41 1.34 -15.86
C GLN A 24 7.14 0.28 -14.79
N PHE A 25 7.80 -0.87 -14.89
CA PHE A 25 7.67 -1.92 -13.89
C PHE A 25 8.40 -1.55 -12.60
N ASN A 26 9.53 -0.85 -12.70
CA ASN A 26 10.26 -0.38 -11.52
C ASN A 26 9.48 0.71 -10.79
N GLU A 27 8.89 1.67 -11.51
CA GLU A 27 8.00 2.69 -10.93
C GLU A 27 6.80 2.04 -10.20
N LEU A 28 6.22 0.98 -10.79
CA LEU A 28 5.16 0.23 -10.14
C LEU A 28 5.62 -0.45 -8.85
N VAL A 29 6.83 -1.02 -8.83
CA VAL A 29 7.41 -1.65 -7.63
C VAL A 29 7.62 -0.60 -6.53
N GLU A 30 8.21 0.54 -6.86
CA GLU A 30 8.43 1.65 -5.93
C GLU A 30 7.10 2.13 -5.31
N LEU A 31 6.05 2.30 -6.13
CA LEU A 31 4.73 2.69 -5.63
C LEU A 31 4.13 1.67 -4.65
N LEU A 32 4.38 0.38 -4.87
CA LEU A 32 3.90 -0.68 -3.98
C LEU A 32 4.69 -0.69 -2.65
N GLU A 33 5.98 -0.40 -2.69
CA GLU A 33 6.83 -0.24 -1.51
C GLU A 33 6.39 0.97 -0.68
N ASP A 34 6.24 2.14 -1.31
CA ASP A 34 5.73 3.36 -0.66
C ASP A 34 4.37 3.14 0.02
N ARG A 35 3.47 2.41 -0.64
CA ARG A 35 2.17 2.07 -0.05
C ARG A 35 2.32 1.17 1.16
N ALA A 36 3.19 0.17 1.12
CA ALA A 36 3.41 -0.75 2.23
C ALA A 36 4.03 -0.02 3.44
N ASP A 37 4.95 0.90 3.18
CA ASP A 37 5.57 1.75 4.20
C ASP A 37 4.54 2.70 4.81
N LEU A 38 3.66 3.30 4.01
CA LEU A 38 2.57 4.15 4.50
C LEU A 38 1.61 3.36 5.41
N GLU A 39 1.20 2.16 5.01
CA GLU A 39 0.34 1.28 5.80
C GLU A 39 1.01 0.90 7.14
N THR A 40 2.31 0.61 7.10
CA THR A 40 3.09 0.30 8.30
C THR A 40 3.22 1.53 9.21
N ALA A 41 3.51 2.70 8.65
CA ALA A 41 3.61 3.96 9.38
C ALA A 41 2.29 4.33 10.05
N LYS A 42 1.15 4.12 9.39
CA LYS A 42 -0.20 4.32 9.98
C LYS A 42 -0.43 3.40 11.19
N ARG A 43 -0.05 2.12 11.07
CA ARG A 43 -0.17 1.16 12.17
C ARG A 43 0.70 1.55 13.37
N VAL A 44 1.90 2.08 13.13
CA VAL A 44 2.86 2.47 14.19
C VAL A 44 2.53 3.83 14.81
N LYS A 45 2.07 4.82 14.03
CA LYS A 45 1.79 6.18 14.51
C LYS A 45 0.42 6.40 15.14
N GLY A 46 -0.38 5.35 15.29
CA GLY A 46 -1.54 5.35 16.18
C GLY A 46 -2.86 5.18 15.45
N LYS A 47 -3.76 4.51 16.18
CA LYS A 47 -5.15 4.15 15.87
C LYS A 47 -5.74 4.94 14.69
N ASP A 48 -6.16 4.21 13.66
CA ASP A 48 -6.98 4.76 12.58
C ASP A 48 -8.12 5.58 13.19
N LEU A 49 -8.06 6.90 13.00
CA LEU A 49 -9.12 7.80 13.38
C LEU A 49 -10.10 7.86 12.22
N SER A 50 -11.34 7.42 12.44
CA SER A 50 -12.41 7.71 11.49
C SER A 50 -12.61 9.23 11.37
N LEU A 51 -13.16 9.69 10.25
CA LEU A 51 -13.45 11.12 10.04
C LEU A 51 -14.25 11.71 11.21
N ASN A 52 -15.22 10.94 11.74
CA ASN A 52 -16.01 11.33 12.90
C ASN A 52 -15.15 11.47 14.17
N GLN A 53 -14.22 10.56 14.43
CA GLN A 53 -13.30 10.64 15.57
C GLN A 53 -12.34 11.83 15.44
N TYR A 54 -11.89 12.13 14.22
CA TYR A 54 -11.06 13.31 13.93
C TYR A 54 -11.81 14.62 14.18
N LEU A 55 -13.05 14.73 13.66
CA LEU A 55 -13.91 15.91 13.83
C LEU A 55 -14.29 16.13 15.30
N ALA A 56 -14.64 15.06 16.03
CA ALA A 56 -14.96 15.11 17.45
C ALA A 56 -13.78 15.62 18.30
N LYS A 57 -12.55 15.18 18.02
CA LYS A 57 -11.34 15.64 18.72
C LYS A 57 -11.08 17.14 18.52
N ARG A 58 -11.56 17.73 17.42
CA ARG A 58 -11.40 19.15 17.10
C ARG A 58 -12.62 20.01 17.46
N GLY A 59 -13.65 19.43 18.07
CA GLY A 59 -14.87 20.15 18.42
C GLY A 59 -15.71 20.61 17.21
N ILE A 60 -15.44 20.07 16.01
CA ILE A 60 -16.18 20.40 14.79
C ILE A 60 -17.37 19.44 14.71
N ARG A 61 -18.59 19.97 14.81
CA ARG A 61 -19.80 19.15 14.58
C ARG A 61 -19.94 18.88 13.09
N SER A 62 -19.99 17.60 12.71
CA SER A 62 -20.44 17.20 11.39
C SER A 62 -21.92 17.51 11.31
N ASN A 63 -22.29 18.60 10.65
CA ASN A 63 -23.69 18.87 10.32
C ASN A 63 -24.07 17.91 9.19
N HIS A 64 -24.65 16.78 9.55
CA HIS A 64 -25.44 15.97 8.63
C HIS A 64 -26.88 15.89 9.12
#